data_AF-A0A7V9ZM37-F1
#
_entry.id   AF-A0A7V9ZM37-F1
#
_cell.length_a   1.000
_cell.length_b   1.000
_cell.length_c   1.000
_cell.angle_alpha   90.00
_cell.angle_beta   90.00
_cell.angle_gamma   90.00
#
_symmetry.space_group_name_H-M   'P 1'
#
loop_
_entity.id
_entity.type
_entity.pdbx_description
1 polymer ?
#
loop_
_entity_poly.entity_id
_entity_poly.type
_entity_poly.pdbx_seq_one_letter_code
_entity_poly.pdbx_strand_id
1 'polypeptide(L)'
;MTKLTTLFLAFCIAFSGLSAGILDHLKIPNDKSPSTPMRNIDFIYLINLDQRPEKLAHSIEQLAPYGIVPYRFSPVNGWELPFEVINDVGIKYDPWMKQGLMGTCYLPEDEGVPRHEVMQVTGRNY
;
A
#
# COMPACT_ATOMS: atom_id res chain seq x y z
N MET A 1 -14.08 38.92 -22.64
CA MET A 1 -13.59 38.44 -21.33
C MET A 1 -14.36 37.23 -20.78
N THR A 2 -15.67 37.11 -21.02
CA THR A 2 -16.54 36.04 -20.49
C THR A 2 -16.20 34.62 -20.96
N LYS A 3 -15.83 34.41 -22.23
CA LYS A 3 -15.53 33.05 -22.74
C LYS A 3 -14.28 32.40 -22.12
N LEU A 4 -13.26 33.20 -21.80
CA LEU A 4 -12.02 32.71 -21.18
C LEU A 4 -12.25 32.30 -19.71
N THR A 5 -13.09 33.06 -19.00
CA THR A 5 -13.48 32.75 -17.63
C THR A 5 -14.35 31.50 -17.56
N THR A 6 -15.29 31.32 -18.51
CA THR A 6 -16.10 30.09 -18.59
C THR A 6 -15.24 28.86 -18.91
N LEU A 7 -14.26 28.98 -19.81
CA LEU A 7 -13.34 27.88 -20.15
C LEU A 7 -12.43 27.52 -18.98
N PHE A 8 -11.90 28.53 -18.26
CA PHE A 8 -11.07 28.33 -17.08
C PHE A 8 -11.87 27.68 -15.94
N LEU A 9 -13.12 28.09 -15.72
CA LEU A 9 -14.01 27.49 -14.72
C LEU A 9 -14.38 26.04 -15.07
N ALA A 10 -14.65 25.75 -16.35
CA ALA A 10 -14.89 24.39 -16.82
C ALA A 10 -13.65 23.48 -16.64
N PHE A 11 -12.45 24.03 -16.87
CA PHE A 11 -11.19 23.34 -16.61
C PHE A 11 -11.03 23.05 -15.11
N CYS A 12 -11.18 24.03 -14.23
CA CYS A 12 -11.08 23.81 -12.78
C CYS A 12 -12.09 22.77 -12.25
N ILE A 13 -13.33 22.75 -12.75
CA ILE A 13 -14.35 21.77 -12.36
C ILE A 13 -14.00 20.35 -12.87
N ALA A 14 -13.46 20.24 -14.08
CA ALA A 14 -13.04 18.95 -14.64
C ALA A 14 -11.86 18.31 -13.88
N PHE A 15 -11.01 19.12 -13.23
CA PHE A 15 -9.86 18.64 -12.47
C PHE A 15 -10.10 18.54 -10.94
N SER A 16 -11.21 19.05 -10.42
CA SER A 16 -11.53 18.98 -8.98
C SER A 16 -12.04 17.61 -8.48
N GLY A 17 -12.26 16.64 -9.37
CA GLY A 17 -12.79 15.31 -9.02
C GLY A 17 -11.76 14.18 -8.92
N LEU A 18 -10.46 14.46 -9.07
CA LEU A 18 -9.41 13.43 -9.16
C LEU A 18 -8.33 13.63 -8.08
N SER A 19 -8.64 13.18 -6.86
CA SER A 19 -7.73 13.09 -5.71
C SER A 19 -8.40 12.17 -4.68
N ALA A 20 -7.83 11.07 -4.16
CA ALA A 20 -6.55 10.41 -4.37
C ALA A 20 -6.71 8.90 -4.06
N GLY A 21 -6.38 8.00 -5.01
CA GLY A 21 -6.62 6.55 -4.84
C GLY A 21 -5.96 5.95 -3.60
N ILE A 22 -4.71 6.33 -3.29
CA ILE A 22 -3.99 5.76 -2.14
C ILE A 22 -4.64 6.08 -0.80
N LEU A 23 -5.18 7.30 -0.61
CA LEU A 23 -5.72 7.75 0.67
C LEU A 23 -6.97 6.94 1.07
N ASP A 24 -7.79 6.56 0.08
CA ASP A 24 -9.00 5.76 0.27
C ASP A 24 -8.70 4.32 0.72
N HIS A 25 -7.45 3.87 0.51
CA HIS A 25 -7.00 2.53 0.90
C HIS A 25 -6.10 2.51 2.15
N LEU A 26 -5.84 3.67 2.78
CA LEU A 26 -5.10 3.73 4.04
C LEU A 26 -5.97 3.23 5.20
N LYS A 27 -5.44 2.26 5.98
CA LYS A 27 -6.09 1.79 7.20
C LYS A 27 -5.72 2.67 8.40
N ILE A 28 -6.72 3.11 9.14
CA ILE A 28 -6.52 3.79 10.43
C ILE A 28 -6.05 2.75 11.46
N PRO A 29 -4.93 3.00 12.17
CA PRO A 29 -4.48 2.11 13.23
C PRO A 29 -5.37 2.27 14.48
N ASN A 30 -6.23 1.27 14.75
CA ASN A 30 -7.23 1.35 15.82
C ASN A 30 -6.69 0.96 17.21
N ASP A 31 -5.56 0.26 17.30
CA ASP A 31 -5.07 -0.36 18.55
C ASP A 31 -3.66 0.11 18.94
N LYS A 32 -3.31 1.35 18.59
CA LYS A 32 -1.99 1.91 18.90
C LYS A 32 -1.91 2.33 20.38
N SER A 33 -1.30 1.49 21.22
CA SER A 33 -0.94 1.91 22.58
C SER A 33 0.35 2.75 22.56
N PRO A 34 0.38 3.93 23.19
CA PRO A 34 1.57 4.77 23.28
C PRO A 34 2.59 4.32 24.34
N SER A 35 2.27 3.31 25.15
CA SER A 35 3.13 2.90 26.26
C SER A 35 4.09 1.78 25.84
N THR A 36 5.32 2.12 25.46
CA THR A 36 6.42 1.16 25.59
C THR A 36 7.14 1.41 26.92
N PRO A 37 7.57 0.36 27.64
CA PRO A 37 8.34 0.52 28.87
C PRO A 37 9.81 0.91 28.61
N MET A 38 10.23 1.06 27.35
CA MET A 38 11.64 1.25 27.00
C MET A 38 11.98 2.71 26.74
N ARG A 39 13.08 3.17 27.35
CA ARG A 39 13.59 4.53 27.16
C ARG A 39 13.95 4.77 25.69
N ASN A 40 13.46 5.88 25.14
CA ASN A 40 13.70 6.32 23.75
C ASN A 40 13.13 5.40 22.67
N ILE A 41 12.17 4.54 23.00
CA ILE A 41 11.44 3.73 22.01
C ILE A 41 9.97 4.08 22.15
N ASP A 42 9.43 4.80 21.16
CA ASP A 42 8.03 5.22 21.19
C ASP A 42 7.08 4.09 20.75
N PHE A 43 7.58 3.13 19.98
CA PHE A 43 6.73 2.12 19.36
C PHE A 43 7.50 0.89 18.86
N ILE A 44 6.87 -0.28 18.97
CA ILE A 44 7.33 -1.53 18.34
C ILE A 44 6.18 -2.09 17.52
N TYR A 45 6.50 -2.49 16.29
CA TYR A 45 5.57 -3.19 15.42
C TYR A 45 6.13 -4.55 14.99
N LEU A 46 5.23 -5.51 14.80
CA LEU A 46 5.51 -6.76 14.11
C LEU A 46 4.79 -6.77 12.76
N ILE A 47 5.56 -7.09 11.72
CA ILE A 47 5.12 -7.05 10.33
C ILE A 47 5.43 -8.38 9.62
N ASN A 48 4.55 -8.78 8.71
CA ASN A 48 4.69 -9.92 7.77
C ASN A 48 4.61 -11.30 8.44
N LEU A 49 3.80 -11.43 9.48
CA LEU A 49 3.70 -12.67 10.25
C LEU A 49 2.32 -13.32 10.18
N ASP A 50 1.36 -12.74 9.44
CA ASP A 50 -0.02 -13.26 9.36
C ASP A 50 -0.05 -14.69 8.78
N GLN A 51 0.82 -14.99 7.81
CA GLN A 51 0.99 -16.31 7.20
C GLN A 51 2.11 -17.14 7.87
N ARG A 52 2.68 -16.67 8.98
CA ARG A 52 3.80 -17.30 9.70
C ARG A 52 3.53 -17.31 11.21
N PRO A 53 2.44 -17.98 11.66
CA PRO A 53 1.99 -17.93 13.05
C PRO A 53 3.04 -18.42 14.04
N GLU A 54 3.94 -19.33 13.63
CA GLU A 54 5.05 -19.83 14.44
C GLU A 54 6.07 -18.73 14.76
N LYS A 55 6.40 -17.89 13.77
CA LYS A 55 7.32 -16.76 13.96
C LYS A 55 6.67 -15.64 14.74
N LEU A 56 5.35 -15.45 14.57
CA LEU A 56 4.58 -14.55 15.41
C LEU A 56 4.66 -14.96 16.88
N ALA A 57 4.32 -16.22 17.18
CA ALA A 57 4.35 -16.75 18.54
C ALA A 57 5.75 -16.59 19.17
N HIS A 58 6.79 -16.95 18.42
CA HIS A 58 8.17 -16.80 18.89
C HIS A 58 8.55 -15.33 19.17
N SER A 59 8.13 -14.41 18.31
CA SER A 59 8.41 -12.98 18.50
C SER A 59 7.70 -12.43 19.74
N ILE A 60 6.44 -12.83 19.98
CA ILE A 60 5.69 -12.46 21.18
C ILE A 60 6.35 -13.02 22.44
N GLU A 61 6.79 -14.28 22.40
CA GLU A 61 7.49 -14.93 23.51
C GLU A 61 8.79 -14.17 23.88
N GLN A 62 9.55 -13.72 22.90
CA GLN A 62 10.78 -12.95 23.13
C GLN A 62 10.52 -11.55 23.71
N LEU A 63 9.38 -10.94 23.39
CA LEU A 63 9.02 -9.59 23.83
C LEU A 63 8.34 -9.58 25.20
N ALA A 64 7.69 -10.68 25.58
CA ALA A 64 6.93 -10.80 26.82
C ALA A 64 7.73 -10.47 28.11
N PRO A 65 9.01 -10.90 28.28
CA PRO A 65 9.79 -10.57 29.47
C PRO A 65 10.01 -9.07 29.69
N TYR A 66 9.91 -8.27 28.63
CA TYR A 66 10.07 -6.82 28.67
C TYR A 66 8.74 -6.07 28.82
N GLY A 67 7.61 -6.78 28.95
CA GLY A 67 6.28 -6.17 29.00
C GLY A 67 5.89 -5.44 27.71
N ILE A 68 6.51 -5.81 26.58
CA ILE A 68 6.25 -5.18 25.28
C ILE A 68 5.07 -5.87 24.62
N VAL A 69 4.04 -5.09 24.29
CA VAL A 69 2.93 -5.53 23.43
C VAL A 69 3.11 -4.85 22.07
N PRO A 70 3.67 -5.54 21.07
CA PRO A 70 3.90 -4.93 19.77
C PRO A 70 2.58 -4.72 19.04
N TYR A 71 2.48 -3.64 18.29
CA TYR A 71 1.38 -3.46 17.36
C TYR A 71 1.55 -4.40 16.17
N ARG A 72 0.49 -5.12 15.81
CA ARG A 72 0.51 -5.97 14.62
C ARG A 72 0.01 -5.16 13.44
N PHE A 73 0.81 -5.11 12.38
CA PHE A 73 0.41 -4.57 11.10
C PHE A 73 0.72 -5.59 10.02
N SER A 74 -0.20 -5.79 9.07
CA SER A 74 0.14 -6.53 7.87
C SER A 74 0.89 -5.59 6.93
N PRO A 75 2.21 -5.72 6.75
CA PRO A 75 2.98 -4.84 5.86
C PRO A 75 2.71 -5.17 4.41
N VAL A 76 2.06 -6.30 4.13
CA VAL A 76 1.68 -6.64 2.78
C VAL A 76 0.37 -5.95 2.49
N ASN A 77 0.44 -4.61 2.40
CA ASN A 77 -0.55 -3.77 1.75
C ASN A 77 -0.62 -4.08 0.23
N GLY A 78 -0.56 -5.36 -0.14
CA GLY A 78 -0.30 -5.84 -1.51
C GLY A 78 -0.54 -7.34 -1.70
N TRP A 79 -0.50 -8.16 -0.64
CA TRP A 79 -0.96 -9.55 -0.73
C TRP A 79 -2.45 -9.58 -0.43
N GLU A 80 -3.16 -10.36 -1.23
CA GLU A 80 -4.63 -10.51 -1.14
C GLU A 80 -5.39 -9.17 -1.25
N LEU A 81 -4.77 -8.12 -1.78
CA LEU A 81 -5.54 -6.96 -2.20
C LEU A 81 -6.50 -7.39 -3.31
N PRO A 82 -7.78 -6.99 -3.24
CA PRO A 82 -8.68 -7.15 -4.37
C PRO A 82 -8.05 -6.52 -5.61
N PHE A 83 -8.28 -7.15 -6.76
CA PHE A 83 -7.72 -6.68 -8.04
C PHE A 83 -8.05 -5.21 -8.30
N GLU A 84 -9.23 -4.77 -7.88
CA GLU A 84 -9.72 -3.40 -7.97
C GLU A 84 -8.80 -2.44 -7.19
N VAL A 85 -8.43 -2.80 -5.97
CA VAL A 85 -7.53 -1.99 -5.14
C VAL A 85 -6.14 -1.92 -5.78
N ILE A 86 -5.63 -3.04 -6.31
CA ILE A 86 -4.35 -3.07 -7.02
C ILE A 86 -4.39 -2.17 -8.27
N ASN A 87 -5.50 -2.15 -8.99
CA ASN A 87 -5.68 -1.28 -10.14
C ASN A 87 -5.74 0.21 -9.75
N ASP A 88 -6.24 0.50 -8.55
CA ASP A 88 -6.37 1.87 -8.03
C ASP A 88 -5.05 2.41 -7.43
N VAL A 89 -4.24 1.56 -6.77
CA VAL A 89 -2.98 1.97 -6.11
C VAL A 89 -1.70 1.55 -6.81
N GLY A 90 -1.79 0.64 -7.79
CA GLY A 90 -0.65 0.06 -8.49
C GLY A 90 0.14 1.08 -9.28
N ILE A 91 1.44 0.82 -9.43
CA ILE A 91 2.33 1.69 -10.19
C ILE A 91 2.08 1.45 -11.67
N LYS A 92 1.68 2.52 -12.37
CA LYS A 92 1.62 2.54 -13.83
C LYS A 92 3.00 2.84 -14.39
N TYR A 93 3.55 1.89 -15.11
CA TYR A 93 4.90 2.00 -15.62
C TYR A 93 4.96 2.91 -16.85
N ASP A 94 5.77 3.98 -16.76
CA ASP A 94 5.98 4.90 -17.87
C ASP A 94 7.27 4.59 -18.64
N PRO A 95 7.36 4.94 -19.94
CA PRO A 95 8.54 4.68 -20.77
C PRO A 95 9.86 5.27 -20.23
N TRP A 96 9.81 6.33 -19.42
CA TRP A 96 10.98 6.99 -18.85
C TRP A 96 11.53 6.29 -17.60
N MET A 97 10.79 5.34 -17.02
CA MET A 97 11.20 4.62 -15.81
C MET A 97 12.31 3.60 -16.09
N LYS A 98 13.09 3.27 -15.04
CA LYS A 98 14.30 2.44 -15.12
C LYS A 98 13.97 0.99 -15.49
N GLN A 99 14.28 0.63 -16.73
CA GLN A 99 14.04 -0.69 -17.30
C GLN A 99 14.80 -1.83 -16.59
N GLY A 100 14.31 -3.06 -16.76
CA GLY A 100 15.00 -4.28 -16.30
C GLY A 100 14.74 -4.63 -14.84
N LEU A 101 13.75 -3.99 -14.22
CA LEU A 101 13.30 -4.31 -12.86
C LEU A 101 12.33 -5.49 -12.91
N MET A 102 12.39 -6.37 -11.91
CA MET A 102 11.37 -7.39 -11.71
C MET A 102 10.18 -6.77 -10.99
N GLY A 103 8.98 -7.05 -11.49
CA GLY A 103 7.72 -6.63 -10.89
C GLY A 103 6.74 -7.79 -10.78
N THR A 104 5.71 -7.59 -9.97
CA THR A 104 4.52 -8.44 -9.96
C THR A 104 3.41 -7.67 -10.66
N CYS A 105 2.72 -8.27 -11.63
CA CYS A 105 1.56 -7.67 -12.25
C CYS A 105 0.33 -8.56 -12.09
N TYR A 106 -0.82 -7.93 -12.23
CA TYR A 106 -2.13 -8.54 -12.08
C TYR A 106 -2.92 -8.21 -13.35
N LEU A 107 -3.36 -9.23 -14.07
CA LEU A 107 -4.01 -9.06 -15.36
C LEU A 107 -5.49 -9.43 -15.27
N PRO A 108 -6.40 -8.65 -15.90
CA PRO A 108 -7.82 -8.99 -15.95
C PRO A 108 -8.09 -10.37 -16.56
N GLU A 109 -7.32 -10.73 -17.60
CA GLU A 109 -7.46 -12.02 -18.30
C GLU A 109 -7.16 -13.25 -17.43
N ASP A 110 -6.48 -13.07 -16.30
CA ASP A 110 -6.10 -14.15 -15.39
C ASP A 110 -6.77 -14.02 -14.02
N GLU A 111 -7.91 -13.32 -13.96
CA GLU A 111 -8.68 -13.10 -12.73
C GLU A 111 -7.82 -12.50 -11.59
N GLY A 112 -6.80 -11.70 -11.93
CA GLY A 112 -5.91 -11.11 -10.93
C GLY A 112 -4.94 -12.11 -10.27
N VAL A 113 -4.64 -13.25 -10.90
CA VAL A 113 -3.55 -14.11 -10.43
C VAL A 113 -2.20 -13.38 -10.59
N PRO A 114 -1.34 -13.35 -9.54
CA PRO A 114 -0.07 -12.64 -9.60
C PRO A 114 0.89 -13.28 -10.61
N ARG A 115 1.50 -12.45 -11.45
CA ARG A 115 2.53 -12.84 -12.41
C ARG A 115 3.81 -12.06 -12.17
N HIS A 116 4.96 -12.73 -12.26
CA HIS A 116 6.25 -12.08 -12.14
C HIS A 116 6.88 -11.88 -13.51
N GLU A 117 7.26 -10.65 -13.83
CA GLU A 117 7.86 -10.31 -15.11
C GLU A 117 8.85 -9.16 -14.99
N VAL A 118 9.60 -8.93 -16.05
CA VAL A 118 10.43 -7.73 -16.17
C VAL A 118 9.51 -6.56 -16.52
N MET A 119 9.47 -5.54 -15.66
CA MET A 119 8.66 -4.33 -15.78
C MET A 119 9.06 -3.56 -17.04
N GLN A 120 8.27 -3.72 -18.11
CA GLN A 120 8.51 -3.08 -19.41
C GLN A 120 7.22 -2.85 -20.22
N VAL A 121 6.05 -3.23 -19.70
CA VAL A 121 4.81 -3.21 -20.48
C VAL A 121 4.00 -1.97 -20.14
N THR A 122 3.99 -1.02 -21.08
CA THR A 122 3.17 0.19 -20.98
C THR A 122 1.70 -0.17 -20.77
N GLY A 123 1.06 0.49 -19.80
CA GLY A 123 -0.35 0.27 -19.49
C GLY A 123 -0.63 -0.85 -18.48
N ARG A 124 0.40 -1.56 -17.99
CA ARG A 124 0.25 -2.49 -16.87
C ARG A 124 0.41 -1.80 -15.52
N ASN A 125 -0.36 -2.29 -14.55
CA ASN A 125 -0.21 -1.95 -13.16
C ASN A 125 0.68 -3.00 -12.49
N TYR A 126 1.68 -2.54 -11.76
CA TYR A 126 2.61 -3.34 -10.98
C TYR A 126 2.52 -3.00 -9.49
#